data_AF-F8L1V0-F1
#
_entry.id   AF-F8L1V0-F1
#
_cell.length_a   1.000
_cell.length_b   1.000
_cell.length_c   1.000
_cell.angle_alpha   90.00
_cell.angle_beta   90.00
_cell.angle_gamma   90.00
#
_symmetry.space_group_name_H-M   'P 1'
#
loop_
_entity.id
_entity.type
_entity.pdbx_description
1 polymer ?
#
loop_
_entity_poly.entity_id
_entity_poly.type
_entity_poly.pdbx_seq_one_letter_code
_entity_poly.pdbx_strand_id
1 'polypeptide(L)'
;MNEIIQNLAQFITALEEKKSVVCQNGYWYVESSIKSYFRRWFGFDVNRILTIGETWSRCLENLEHIPIQFFAPQKVDIELYLKGTESVLSLLLPYLNEKICHVRAHIKSQEIALRYRLEEKNGGWNRLPKSHAIPPFLFQKALEWKFYRSTVVDKELTHDEINRLDDACRYPAFIKHLQVDSDTCLFFLLWVLQDKNAPALFIEFPKIARNLQNCGLSRRIGRVNPKLLHMHKTPLGEKIIALRMEKQEVSLLDEHKIVCFRGNYRLSLQEIYKIFAQKDFEVGNLEVLADGVVNWNAHQLGWWDADSNEFRQIALSDPLWWQKMPIFEVISLKEAQRRYNLRLDPEAWNVAATSTREALNLDFENSHAFQEIAIPMPGKKFAIYPLGKFATRFPANSWERFTMLCPTVTATIAYPDENVFYNHRQHAYYSFAIKPEQGMKLMGFIKQDIEVSRAGNMVYQIESDNCALWSQGNLERLIGNAVPNLYRMPLLNTEPAGLVAYIFNGIKKLPKFLQVFVLTRAHLFMGAWRGKWIYEKGKKVWKSMRNHFFWETGEVYLPAFVHHQQEIGVLSSGVSLVQQSHRIIKKWFMFLLIKSSLSTLSLNPQMILLKTKRSTGFPRDSTC
;
A
#
# COMPACT_ATOMS: atom_id res chain seq x y z
N MET A 1 11.82 7.24 41.56
CA MET A 1 10.95 7.15 40.36
C MET A 1 10.77 5.68 40.09
N ASN A 2 9.53 5.22 39.96
CA ASN A 2 9.22 3.80 39.86
C ASN A 2 8.83 3.48 38.41
N GLU A 3 9.37 2.42 37.82
CA GLU A 3 8.91 1.98 36.50
C GLU A 3 7.47 1.45 36.63
N ILE A 4 6.56 1.87 35.73
CA ILE A 4 5.14 1.49 35.83
C ILE A 4 4.97 -0.03 35.72
N ILE A 5 5.65 -0.66 34.76
CA ILE A 5 5.49 -2.10 34.49
C ILE A 5 5.93 -2.94 35.70
N GLN A 6 6.99 -2.53 36.39
CA GLN A 6 7.50 -3.23 37.58
C GLN A 6 6.69 -2.93 38.84
N ASN A 7 5.90 -1.85 38.87
CA ASN A 7 5.16 -1.39 40.05
C ASN A 7 3.68 -1.17 39.74
N LEU A 8 3.11 -2.03 38.91
CA LEU A 8 1.78 -1.84 38.33
C LEU A 8 0.69 -1.72 39.40
N ALA A 9 0.70 -2.62 40.39
CA ALA A 9 -0.27 -2.60 41.48
C ALA A 9 -0.20 -1.29 42.29
N GLN A 10 0.99 -0.83 42.65
CA GLN A 10 1.17 0.43 43.40
C GLN A 10 0.72 1.65 42.59
N PHE A 11 1.00 1.66 41.29
CA PHE A 11 0.55 2.71 40.38
C PHE A 11 -0.98 2.78 40.34
N ILE A 12 -1.64 1.62 40.18
CA ILE A 12 -3.10 1.52 40.14
C ILE A 12 -3.70 1.99 41.46
N THR A 13 -3.21 1.49 42.60
CA THR A 13 -3.67 1.92 43.92
C THR A 13 -3.54 3.43 44.10
N ALA A 14 -2.43 4.03 43.65
CA ALA A 14 -2.26 5.47 43.74
C ALA A 14 -3.28 6.26 42.88
N LEU A 15 -3.67 5.74 41.71
CA LEU A 15 -4.72 6.32 40.89
C LEU A 15 -6.10 6.18 41.55
N GLU A 16 -6.43 5.00 42.09
CA GLU A 16 -7.70 4.73 42.78
C GLU A 16 -7.89 5.62 44.02
N GLU A 17 -6.80 5.83 44.77
CA GLU A 17 -6.75 6.74 45.92
C GLU A 17 -6.72 8.23 45.53
N LYS A 18 -6.84 8.55 44.23
CA LYS A 18 -6.83 9.91 43.69
C LYS A 18 -5.58 10.72 44.06
N LYS A 19 -4.44 10.05 44.24
CA LYS A 19 -3.15 10.70 44.50
C LYS A 19 -2.68 11.51 43.28
N SER A 20 -1.84 12.51 43.50
CA SER A 20 -1.29 13.36 42.43
C SER A 20 -0.17 12.65 41.67
N VAL A 21 -0.52 11.63 40.88
CA VAL A 21 0.45 10.85 40.09
C VAL A 21 0.99 11.68 38.92
N VAL A 22 2.29 11.59 38.67
CA VAL A 22 2.97 12.18 37.51
C VAL A 22 3.76 11.08 36.80
N CYS A 23 3.64 11.01 35.48
CA CYS A 23 4.38 10.09 34.63
C CYS A 23 5.45 10.84 33.82
N GLN A 24 6.63 10.24 33.67
CA GLN A 24 7.72 10.75 32.83
C GLN A 24 8.56 9.58 32.32
N ASN A 25 8.71 9.45 31.00
CA ASN A 25 9.56 8.43 30.35
C ASN A 25 9.31 6.99 30.82
N GLY A 26 8.04 6.59 31.04
CA GLY A 26 7.71 5.24 31.52
C GLY A 26 7.82 5.05 33.04
N TYR A 27 8.34 6.05 33.75
CA TYR A 27 8.38 6.08 35.20
C TYR A 27 7.22 6.91 35.76
N TRP A 28 6.90 6.66 37.03
CA TRP A 28 5.90 7.42 37.77
C TRP A 28 6.36 7.74 39.19
N TYR A 29 5.73 8.76 39.77
CA TYR A 29 5.85 9.10 41.19
C TYR A 29 4.59 9.86 41.66
N VAL A 30 4.39 9.92 42.98
CA VAL A 30 3.35 10.75 43.60
C VAL A 30 3.93 12.11 43.94
N GLU A 31 3.34 13.17 43.40
CA GLU A 31 3.73 14.55 43.66
C GLU A 31 3.20 15.01 45.03
N SER A 32 4.00 15.81 45.74
CA SER A 32 3.62 16.44 47.02
C SER A 32 2.38 17.33 46.86
N SER A 33 1.53 17.40 47.89
CA SER A 33 0.29 18.19 47.89
C SER A 33 0.48 19.67 47.49
N ILE A 34 1.58 20.29 47.90
CA ILE A 34 1.89 21.70 47.58
C ILE A 34 2.11 21.89 46.07
N LYS A 35 2.95 21.05 45.44
CA LYS A 35 3.19 21.11 44.00
C LYS A 35 1.93 20.77 43.18
N SER A 36 1.14 19.80 43.66
CA SER A 36 -0.14 19.44 43.05
C SER A 36 -1.14 20.61 43.04
N TYR A 37 -1.21 21.36 44.15
CA TYR A 37 -2.03 22.56 44.25
C TYR A 37 -1.63 23.65 43.25
N PHE A 38 -0.34 23.98 43.17
CA PHE A 38 0.16 24.94 42.18
C PHE A 38 -0.13 24.49 40.75
N ARG A 39 0.06 23.21 40.44
CA ARG A 39 -0.19 22.66 39.10
C ARG A 39 -1.66 22.80 38.67
N ARG A 40 -2.61 22.54 39.60
CA ARG A 40 -4.04 22.75 39.34
C ARG A 40 -4.37 24.23 39.13
N TRP A 41 -3.81 25.11 39.95
CA TRP A 41 -4.02 26.56 39.85
C TRP A 41 -3.59 27.11 38.49
N PHE A 42 -2.43 26.65 37.97
CA PHE A 42 -1.92 27.08 36.67
C PHE A 42 -2.47 26.30 35.47
N GLY A 43 -3.48 25.44 35.66
CA GLY A 43 -4.11 24.68 34.57
C GLY A 43 -3.22 23.59 33.94
N PHE A 44 -2.11 23.24 34.59
CA PHE A 44 -1.18 22.20 34.10
C PHE A 44 -1.65 20.76 34.37
N ASP A 45 -2.85 20.59 34.95
CA ASP A 45 -3.41 19.26 35.24
C ASP A 45 -3.75 18.51 33.95
N VAL A 46 -4.18 19.20 32.89
CA VAL A 46 -4.47 18.59 31.57
C VAL A 46 -3.25 17.87 31.01
N ASN A 47 -2.07 18.49 31.07
CA ASN A 47 -0.83 17.87 30.59
C ASN A 47 -0.45 16.64 31.42
N ARG A 48 -0.60 16.72 32.75
CA ARG A 48 -0.34 15.58 33.65
C ARG A 48 -1.23 14.38 33.30
N ILE A 49 -2.53 14.62 33.16
CA ILE A 49 -3.51 13.60 32.81
C ILE A 49 -3.24 13.01 31.42
N LEU A 50 -2.91 13.85 30.44
CA LEU A 50 -2.51 13.41 29.10
C LEU A 50 -1.28 12.49 29.15
N THR A 51 -0.23 12.87 29.88
CA THR A 51 0.98 12.05 30.01
C THR A 51 0.72 10.72 30.72
N ILE A 52 -0.18 10.67 31.70
CA ILE A 52 -0.63 9.41 32.32
C ILE A 52 -1.26 8.51 31.25
N GLY A 53 -2.22 9.04 30.48
CA GLY A 53 -2.89 8.28 29.42
C GLY A 53 -1.94 7.78 28.34
N GLU A 54 -1.04 8.65 27.83
CA GLU A 54 -0.04 8.27 26.83
C GLU A 54 0.91 7.19 27.35
N THR A 55 1.34 7.30 28.61
CA THR A 55 2.24 6.31 29.20
C THR A 55 1.52 4.98 29.40
N TRP A 56 0.27 4.99 29.87
CA TRP A 56 -0.54 3.77 30.00
C TRP A 56 -0.79 3.10 28.66
N SER A 57 -1.09 3.88 27.62
CA SER A 57 -1.26 3.35 26.28
C SER A 57 -0.01 2.61 25.79
N ARG A 58 1.20 3.15 26.04
CA ARG A 58 2.47 2.45 25.73
C ARG A 58 2.61 1.14 26.50
N CYS A 59 2.20 1.09 27.77
CA CYS A 59 2.18 -0.17 28.53
C CYS A 59 1.27 -1.22 27.87
N LEU A 60 0.10 -0.81 27.37
CA LEU A 60 -0.81 -1.70 26.62
C LEU A 60 -0.24 -2.10 25.25
N GLU A 61 0.48 -1.21 24.55
CA GLU A 61 1.19 -1.57 23.32
C GLU A 61 2.27 -2.63 23.60
N ASN A 62 3.05 -2.47 24.67
CA ASN A 62 4.05 -3.45 25.08
C ASN A 62 3.42 -4.82 25.42
N LEU A 63 2.21 -4.84 25.98
CA LEU A 63 1.47 -6.07 26.26
C LEU A 63 1.04 -6.83 24.97
N GLU A 64 0.95 -6.15 23.82
CA GLU A 64 0.73 -6.84 22.53
C GLU A 64 1.88 -7.76 22.14
N HIS A 65 3.11 -7.45 22.55
CA HIS A 65 4.30 -8.26 22.30
C HIS A 65 4.40 -9.51 23.19
N ILE A 66 3.53 -9.65 24.18
CA ILE A 66 3.49 -10.82 25.07
C ILE A 66 2.44 -11.82 24.55
N PRO A 67 2.81 -13.07 24.22
CA PRO A 67 1.86 -14.08 23.77
C PRO A 67 0.89 -14.45 24.90
N ILE A 68 -0.41 -14.53 24.59
CA ILE A 68 -1.41 -15.04 25.53
C ILE A 68 -1.26 -16.56 25.62
N GLN A 69 -1.10 -17.06 26.84
CA GLN A 69 -0.98 -18.49 27.11
C GLN A 69 -2.37 -19.10 27.29
N PHE A 70 -2.65 -20.23 26.63
CA PHE A 70 -3.93 -20.95 26.80
C PHE A 70 -3.78 -22.26 27.58
N PHE A 71 -2.56 -22.79 27.69
CA PHE A 71 -2.26 -24.07 28.36
C PHE A 71 -1.25 -23.92 29.50
N ALA A 72 -0.79 -22.69 29.76
CA ALA A 72 0.16 -22.36 30.82
C ALA A 72 -0.27 -21.06 31.52
N PRO A 73 0.25 -20.76 32.72
CA PRO A 73 0.06 -19.47 33.37
C PRO A 73 0.53 -18.31 32.50
N GLN A 74 -0.13 -17.16 32.62
CA GLN A 74 0.28 -15.94 31.91
C GLN A 74 1.64 -15.46 32.44
N LYS A 75 2.47 -14.91 31.56
CA LYS A 75 3.79 -14.34 31.93
C LYS A 75 3.67 -13.04 32.72
N VAL A 76 2.51 -12.39 32.65
CA VAL A 76 2.20 -11.12 33.31
C VAL A 76 0.81 -11.18 33.92
N ASP A 77 0.58 -10.37 34.94
CA ASP A 77 -0.73 -10.24 35.60
C ASP A 77 -1.68 -9.40 34.73
N ILE A 78 -2.46 -10.08 33.91
CA ILE A 78 -3.38 -9.46 32.96
C ILE A 78 -4.55 -8.77 33.68
N GLU A 79 -4.96 -9.27 34.84
CA GLU A 79 -6.04 -8.66 35.63
C GLU A 79 -5.64 -7.26 36.09
N LEU A 80 -4.39 -7.08 36.52
CA LEU A 80 -3.86 -5.75 36.84
C LEU A 80 -3.87 -4.81 35.63
N TYR A 81 -3.56 -5.29 34.42
CA TYR A 81 -3.67 -4.45 33.21
C TYR A 81 -5.12 -4.05 32.90
N LEU A 82 -6.09 -4.94 33.08
CA LEU A 82 -7.51 -4.60 32.90
C LEU A 82 -7.96 -3.58 33.95
N LYS A 83 -7.62 -3.80 35.23
CA LYS A 83 -7.95 -2.90 36.34
C LYS A 83 -7.31 -1.51 36.18
N GLY A 84 -6.04 -1.47 35.78
CA GLY A 84 -5.34 -0.21 35.52
C GLY A 84 -5.93 0.54 34.33
N THR A 85 -6.39 -0.17 33.31
CA THR A 85 -7.08 0.43 32.15
C THR A 85 -8.39 1.08 32.56
N GLU A 86 -9.19 0.42 33.39
CA GLU A 86 -10.43 0.99 33.94
C GLU A 86 -10.16 2.25 34.79
N SER A 87 -9.10 2.22 35.60
CA SER A 87 -8.66 3.36 36.43
C SER A 87 -8.23 4.56 35.59
N VAL A 88 -7.40 4.33 34.55
CA VAL A 88 -6.92 5.39 33.66
C VAL A 88 -8.07 5.94 32.80
N LEU A 89 -8.94 5.09 32.26
CA LEU A 89 -10.10 5.56 31.50
C LEU A 89 -11.04 6.42 32.37
N SER A 90 -11.28 6.02 33.62
CA SER A 90 -12.08 6.78 34.58
C SER A 90 -11.44 8.14 34.90
N LEU A 91 -10.11 8.19 35.00
CA LEU A 91 -9.36 9.43 35.18
C LEU A 91 -9.45 10.37 33.98
N LEU A 92 -9.43 9.83 32.75
CA LEU A 92 -9.51 10.60 31.51
C LEU A 92 -10.95 11.06 31.19
N LEU A 93 -11.97 10.40 31.74
CA LEU A 93 -13.39 10.62 31.41
C LEU A 93 -13.86 12.08 31.58
N PRO A 94 -13.52 12.81 32.67
CA PRO A 94 -14.03 14.16 32.91
C PRO A 94 -13.46 15.23 31.97
N TYR A 95 -12.42 14.92 31.20
CA TYR A 95 -11.72 15.89 30.37
C TYR A 95 -12.23 15.85 28.92
N LEU A 96 -12.56 17.03 28.39
CA LEU A 96 -13.08 17.21 27.02
C LEU A 96 -12.00 17.65 26.01
N ASN A 97 -10.74 17.76 26.44
CA ASN A 97 -9.63 18.11 25.57
C ASN A 97 -9.47 17.10 24.42
N GLU A 98 -9.31 17.57 23.19
CA GLU A 98 -9.24 16.73 22.00
C GLU A 98 -8.14 15.65 22.08
N LYS A 99 -6.94 16.00 22.56
CA LYS A 99 -5.84 15.04 22.72
C LYS A 99 -6.18 13.97 23.76
N ILE A 100 -6.79 14.37 24.87
CA ILE A 100 -7.23 13.42 25.92
C ILE A 100 -8.34 12.51 25.38
N CYS A 101 -9.30 13.04 24.63
CA CYS A 101 -10.35 12.26 23.98
C CYS A 101 -9.75 11.22 23.02
N HIS A 102 -8.75 11.60 22.21
CA HIS A 102 -8.05 10.69 21.32
C HIS A 102 -7.28 9.59 22.08
N VAL A 103 -6.52 9.96 23.11
CA VAL A 103 -5.80 8.98 23.96
C VAL A 103 -6.77 8.02 24.64
N ARG A 104 -7.90 8.53 25.15
CA ARG A 104 -8.96 7.71 25.77
C ARG A 104 -9.56 6.73 24.77
N ALA A 105 -9.85 7.16 23.54
CA ALA A 105 -10.35 6.30 22.48
C ALA A 105 -9.34 5.21 22.12
N HIS A 106 -8.06 5.57 21.97
CA HIS A 106 -6.98 4.63 21.66
C HIS A 106 -6.80 3.58 22.78
N ILE A 107 -6.78 3.99 24.06
CA ILE A 107 -6.76 3.05 25.21
C ILE A 107 -7.97 2.12 25.19
N LYS A 108 -9.17 2.64 24.86
CA LYS A 108 -10.38 1.81 24.76
C LYS A 108 -10.27 0.77 23.64
N SER A 109 -9.68 1.13 22.50
CA SER A 109 -9.40 0.17 21.43
C SER A 109 -8.44 -0.92 21.90
N GLN A 110 -7.40 -0.58 22.66
CA GLN A 110 -6.43 -1.54 23.20
C GLN A 110 -7.05 -2.47 24.26
N GLU A 111 -7.95 -1.95 25.10
CA GLU A 111 -8.72 -2.76 26.06
C GLU A 111 -9.57 -3.82 25.32
N ILE A 112 -10.29 -3.39 24.28
CA ILE A 112 -11.11 -4.28 23.45
C ILE A 112 -10.24 -5.36 22.79
N ALA A 113 -9.09 -4.95 22.23
CA ALA A 113 -8.13 -5.86 21.62
C ALA A 113 -7.63 -6.92 22.61
N LEU A 114 -7.21 -6.49 23.81
CA LEU A 114 -6.77 -7.38 24.88
C LEU A 114 -7.87 -8.39 25.26
N ARG A 115 -9.11 -7.92 25.47
CA ARG A 115 -10.22 -8.81 25.85
C ARG A 115 -10.50 -9.87 24.79
N TYR A 116 -10.45 -9.54 23.50
CA TYR A 116 -10.61 -10.55 22.43
C TYR A 116 -9.39 -11.48 22.30
N ARG A 117 -8.17 -10.99 22.57
CA ARG A 117 -6.96 -11.83 22.60
C ARG A 117 -7.04 -12.89 23.69
N LEU A 118 -7.56 -12.53 24.86
CA LEU A 118 -7.72 -13.43 26.01
C LEU A 118 -8.67 -14.59 25.74
N GLU A 119 -9.75 -14.31 25.01
CA GLU A 119 -10.90 -15.20 24.85
C GLU A 119 -11.55 -15.55 26.20
N GLU A 120 -12.75 -16.12 26.18
CA GLU A 120 -13.51 -16.42 27.40
C GLU A 120 -12.73 -17.32 28.37
N LYS A 121 -11.87 -18.21 27.84
CA LYS A 121 -11.01 -19.10 28.62
C LYS A 121 -10.10 -18.36 29.61
N ASN A 122 -9.63 -17.16 29.27
CA ASN A 122 -8.79 -16.33 30.14
C ASN A 122 -9.53 -15.07 30.62
N GLY A 123 -10.86 -15.15 30.80
CA GLY A 123 -11.68 -14.02 31.29
C GLY A 123 -11.93 -12.92 30.25
N GLY A 124 -11.68 -13.20 28.97
CA GLY A 124 -11.87 -12.30 27.85
C GLY A 124 -13.22 -12.48 27.14
N TRP A 125 -13.25 -12.09 25.86
CA TRP A 125 -14.42 -12.19 25.00
C TRP A 125 -14.17 -13.12 23.83
N ASN A 126 -15.13 -14.00 23.56
CA ASN A 126 -15.14 -14.80 22.35
C ASN A 126 -15.72 -14.00 21.18
N ARG A 127 -15.20 -14.28 19.98
CA ARG A 127 -15.83 -13.84 18.73
C ARG A 127 -17.17 -14.54 18.55
N LEU A 128 -18.18 -13.81 18.09
CA LEU A 128 -19.48 -14.40 17.78
C LEU A 128 -19.40 -15.29 16.51
N PRO A 129 -20.36 -16.22 16.34
CA PRO A 129 -20.62 -16.82 15.04
C PRO A 129 -20.90 -15.75 13.98
N LYS A 130 -20.75 -16.09 12.69
CA LYS A 130 -21.11 -15.16 11.62
C LYS A 130 -22.60 -14.86 11.67
N SER A 131 -22.93 -13.59 11.80
CA SER A 131 -24.30 -13.11 11.98
C SER A 131 -24.96 -12.71 10.65
N HIS A 132 -24.21 -12.61 9.55
CA HIS A 132 -24.61 -12.15 8.21
C HIS A 132 -25.23 -10.75 8.12
N ALA A 133 -25.52 -10.10 9.25
CA ALA A 133 -26.10 -8.77 9.32
C ALA A 133 -25.04 -7.73 9.70
N ILE A 134 -24.59 -6.96 8.70
CA ILE A 134 -23.70 -5.82 8.92
C ILE A 134 -24.53 -4.67 9.52
N PRO A 135 -24.14 -4.08 10.67
CA PRO A 135 -24.85 -2.94 11.23
C PRO A 135 -24.94 -1.77 10.24
N PRO A 136 -26.10 -1.08 10.14
CA PRO A 136 -26.32 -0.02 9.16
C PRO A 136 -25.25 1.08 9.17
N PHE A 137 -24.75 1.48 10.35
CA PHE A 137 -23.71 2.51 10.45
C PHE A 137 -22.40 2.09 9.76
N LEU A 138 -21.97 0.83 9.93
CA LEU A 138 -20.69 0.36 9.39
C LEU A 138 -20.78 0.22 7.87
N PHE A 139 -21.92 -0.30 7.40
CA PHE A 139 -22.24 -0.37 5.97
C PHE A 139 -22.22 1.03 5.34
N GLN A 140 -22.86 2.00 5.99
CA GLN A 140 -22.89 3.39 5.54
C GLN A 140 -21.49 4.03 5.55
N LYS A 141 -20.68 3.81 6.60
CA LYS A 141 -19.30 4.32 6.66
C LYS A 141 -18.40 3.72 5.58
N ALA A 142 -18.58 2.44 5.26
CA ALA A 142 -17.88 1.80 4.15
C ALA A 142 -18.28 2.39 2.79
N LEU A 143 -19.57 2.67 2.57
CA LEU A 143 -20.05 3.36 1.37
C LEU A 143 -19.52 4.79 1.26
N GLU A 144 -19.56 5.56 2.35
CA GLU A 144 -19.00 6.92 2.40
C GLU A 144 -17.51 6.91 2.06
N TRP A 145 -16.75 6.03 2.69
CA TRP A 145 -15.32 5.86 2.42
C TRP A 145 -15.05 5.56 0.94
N LYS A 146 -15.85 4.69 0.31
CA LYS A 146 -15.72 4.34 -1.10
C LYS A 146 -16.13 5.48 -2.02
N PHE A 147 -17.16 6.24 -1.64
CA PHE A 147 -17.67 7.40 -2.36
C PHE A 147 -16.59 8.49 -2.49
N TYR A 148 -15.93 8.85 -1.38
CA TYR A 148 -14.91 9.91 -1.35
C TYR A 148 -13.60 9.58 -2.08
N ARG A 149 -13.42 8.35 -2.55
CA ARG A 149 -12.23 7.95 -3.33
C ARG A 149 -12.43 8.16 -4.82
N SER A 150 -11.86 9.21 -5.38
CA SER A 150 -11.97 9.53 -6.82
C SER A 150 -11.60 8.34 -7.73
N THR A 151 -10.53 7.62 -7.41
CA THR A 151 -9.99 6.49 -8.20
C THR A 151 -10.85 5.23 -8.18
N VAL A 152 -11.79 5.12 -7.24
CA VAL A 152 -12.66 3.95 -7.14
C VAL A 152 -13.86 4.16 -8.05
N VAL A 153 -13.89 3.44 -9.17
CA VAL A 153 -14.97 3.53 -10.18
C VAL A 153 -16.29 2.99 -9.62
N ASP A 154 -16.26 1.80 -9.04
CA ASP A 154 -17.45 1.17 -8.47
C ASP A 154 -17.71 1.65 -7.04
N LYS A 155 -18.81 2.37 -6.84
CA LYS A 155 -19.17 2.92 -5.53
C LYS A 155 -19.96 1.95 -4.66
N GLU A 156 -20.40 0.81 -5.20
CA GLU A 156 -21.09 -0.23 -4.44
C GLU A 156 -20.08 -1.13 -3.71
N LEU A 157 -20.46 -1.72 -2.58
CA LEU A 157 -19.61 -2.72 -1.91
C LEU A 157 -19.69 -4.05 -2.66
N THR A 158 -18.53 -4.60 -2.99
CA THR A 158 -18.38 -5.92 -3.60
C THR A 158 -18.69 -7.02 -2.58
N HIS A 159 -18.96 -8.23 -3.07
CA HIS A 159 -19.20 -9.38 -2.21
C HIS A 159 -18.03 -9.68 -1.25
N ASP A 160 -16.77 -9.51 -1.70
CA ASP A 160 -15.60 -9.69 -0.83
C ASP A 160 -15.54 -8.63 0.28
N GLU A 161 -15.82 -7.36 -0.05
CA GLU A 161 -15.87 -6.27 0.92
C GLU A 161 -16.99 -6.51 1.96
N ILE A 162 -18.18 -6.93 1.52
CA ILE A 162 -19.30 -7.30 2.40
C ILE A 162 -18.90 -8.45 3.32
N ASN A 163 -18.30 -9.52 2.79
CA ASN A 163 -17.89 -10.68 3.59
C ASN A 163 -16.85 -10.31 4.66
N ARG A 164 -15.98 -9.33 4.40
CA ARG A 164 -14.99 -8.86 5.37
C ARG A 164 -15.63 -7.98 6.45
N LEU A 165 -16.57 -7.12 6.08
CA LEU A 165 -17.34 -6.35 7.06
C LEU A 165 -18.17 -7.28 7.94
N ASP A 166 -18.80 -8.32 7.38
CA ASP A 166 -19.51 -9.35 8.13
C ASP A 166 -18.57 -10.13 9.08
N ASP A 167 -17.36 -10.48 8.65
CA ASP A 167 -16.38 -11.13 9.54
C ASP A 167 -15.96 -10.21 10.71
N ALA A 168 -15.91 -8.90 10.51
CA ALA A 168 -15.68 -7.93 11.59
C ALA A 168 -16.87 -7.85 12.57
N CYS A 169 -18.09 -8.12 12.13
CA CYS A 169 -19.30 -8.08 12.97
C CYS A 169 -19.31 -9.16 14.06
N ARG A 170 -18.39 -10.13 13.98
CA ARG A 170 -18.13 -11.11 15.04
C ARG A 170 -17.51 -10.49 16.30
N TYR A 171 -17.12 -9.22 16.24
CA TYR A 171 -16.50 -8.46 17.33
C TYR A 171 -17.39 -7.29 17.78
N PRO A 172 -18.55 -7.55 18.41
CA PRO A 172 -19.56 -6.53 18.70
C PRO A 172 -19.04 -5.34 19.54
N ALA A 173 -18.13 -5.58 20.50
CA ALA A 173 -17.57 -4.51 21.31
C ALA A 173 -16.69 -3.56 20.47
N PHE A 174 -15.93 -4.10 19.52
CA PHE A 174 -15.14 -3.32 18.57
C PHE A 174 -16.05 -2.53 17.62
N ILE A 175 -17.11 -3.16 17.12
CA ILE A 175 -18.08 -2.50 16.23
C ILE A 175 -18.77 -1.33 16.92
N LYS A 176 -19.17 -1.48 18.19
CA LYS A 176 -19.69 -0.38 19.01
C LYS A 176 -18.65 0.74 19.19
N HIS A 177 -17.38 0.40 19.35
CA HIS A 177 -16.31 1.38 19.48
C HIS A 177 -16.09 2.20 18.19
N LEU A 178 -16.19 1.57 17.02
CA LEU A 178 -16.11 2.27 15.72
C LEU A 178 -17.19 3.33 15.52
N GLN A 179 -18.34 3.23 16.18
CA GLN A 179 -19.38 4.25 16.13
C GLN A 179 -18.96 5.54 16.81
N VAL A 180 -18.06 5.46 17.79
CA VAL A 180 -17.62 6.58 18.63
C VAL A 180 -16.28 7.13 18.16
N ASP A 181 -15.37 6.27 17.66
CA ASP A 181 -14.05 6.66 17.20
C ASP A 181 -13.94 6.63 15.66
N SER A 182 -14.08 7.81 15.05
CA SER A 182 -13.99 7.98 13.60
C SER A 182 -12.59 7.72 13.05
N ASP A 183 -11.54 7.99 13.82
CA ASP A 183 -10.15 7.80 13.37
C ASP A 183 -9.84 6.30 13.28
N THR A 184 -10.20 5.54 14.31
CA THR A 184 -10.09 4.07 14.29
C THR A 184 -10.98 3.46 13.21
N CYS A 185 -12.19 3.99 12.99
CA CYS A 185 -13.07 3.55 11.90
C CYS A 185 -12.41 3.75 10.53
N LEU A 186 -11.84 4.93 10.26
CA LEU A 186 -11.15 5.20 9.00
C LEU A 186 -9.94 4.26 8.81
N PHE A 187 -9.13 4.09 9.85
CA PHE A 187 -7.95 3.22 9.84
C PHE A 187 -8.34 1.76 9.57
N PHE A 188 -9.43 1.30 10.19
CA PHE A 188 -10.01 -0.03 9.97
C PHE A 188 -10.50 -0.23 8.53
N LEU A 189 -11.21 0.75 7.95
CA LEU A 189 -11.68 0.66 6.56
C LEU A 189 -10.51 0.63 5.56
N LEU A 190 -9.42 1.36 5.83
CA LEU A 190 -8.18 1.23 5.04
C LEU A 190 -7.61 -0.18 5.11
N TRP A 191 -7.52 -0.75 6.31
CA TRP A 191 -6.99 -2.09 6.53
C TRP A 191 -7.81 -3.17 5.82
N VAL A 192 -9.13 -3.13 5.97
CA VAL A 192 -10.03 -4.19 5.50
C VAL A 192 -10.44 -4.03 4.04
N LEU A 193 -10.75 -2.81 3.59
CA LEU A 193 -11.30 -2.58 2.25
C LEU A 193 -10.21 -2.30 1.21
N GLN A 194 -9.31 -1.33 1.49
CA GLN A 194 -8.22 -1.01 0.55
C GLN A 194 -7.12 -2.07 0.58
N ASP A 195 -6.61 -2.37 1.78
CA ASP A 195 -5.47 -3.26 1.91
C ASP A 195 -5.90 -4.73 1.95
N LYS A 196 -7.21 -5.04 2.00
CA LYS A 196 -7.76 -6.41 1.91
C LYS A 196 -7.21 -7.37 2.96
N ASN A 197 -6.83 -6.87 4.13
CA ASN A 197 -6.37 -7.71 5.23
C ASN A 197 -7.54 -8.25 6.07
N ALA A 198 -7.27 -9.27 6.88
CA ALA A 198 -8.30 -9.86 7.75
C ALA A 198 -8.66 -8.91 8.90
N PRO A 199 -9.96 -8.71 9.21
CA PRO A 199 -10.38 -7.82 10.31
C PRO A 199 -9.80 -8.23 11.67
N ALA A 200 -9.78 -9.53 11.96
CA ALA A 200 -9.35 -10.08 13.24
C ALA A 200 -7.95 -9.61 13.67
N LEU A 201 -7.01 -9.49 12.72
CA LEU A 201 -5.63 -9.04 12.98
C LEU A 201 -5.58 -7.60 13.49
N PHE A 202 -6.39 -6.72 12.90
CA PHE A 202 -6.48 -5.32 13.31
C PHE A 202 -7.15 -5.19 14.68
N ILE A 203 -8.19 -5.98 14.93
CA ILE A 203 -8.99 -5.90 16.15
C ILE A 203 -8.21 -6.44 17.34
N GLU A 204 -7.50 -7.57 17.17
CA GLU A 204 -6.80 -8.23 18.26
C GLU A 204 -5.37 -7.70 18.45
N PHE A 205 -4.67 -7.25 17.39
CA PHE A 205 -3.31 -6.73 17.47
C PHE A 205 -3.18 -5.34 16.78
N PRO A 206 -3.86 -4.30 17.30
CA PRO A 206 -3.91 -2.99 16.66
C PRO A 206 -2.54 -2.31 16.55
N LYS A 207 -1.62 -2.52 17.51
CA LYS A 207 -0.25 -1.98 17.40
C LYS A 207 0.50 -2.59 16.22
N ILE A 208 0.46 -3.92 16.09
CA ILE A 208 1.15 -4.62 15.00
C ILE A 208 0.52 -4.26 13.65
N ALA A 209 -0.82 -4.18 13.57
CA ALA A 209 -1.51 -3.70 12.38
C ALA A 209 -1.08 -2.27 11.99
N ARG A 210 -0.87 -1.39 12.98
CA ARG A 210 -0.33 -0.03 12.77
C ARG A 210 1.10 -0.04 12.27
N ASN A 211 1.98 -0.85 12.85
CA ASN A 211 3.35 -0.99 12.38
C ASN A 211 3.39 -1.47 10.91
N LEU A 212 2.62 -2.52 10.58
CA LEU A 212 2.52 -3.06 9.23
C LEU A 212 1.95 -2.06 8.22
N GLN A 213 1.00 -1.23 8.62
CA GLN A 213 0.45 -0.20 7.74
C GLN A 213 1.42 0.98 7.55
N ASN A 214 2.10 1.40 8.62
CA ASN A 214 3.05 2.51 8.59
C ASN A 214 4.27 2.19 7.73
N CYS A 215 4.77 0.95 7.76
CA CYS A 215 5.86 0.52 6.87
C CYS A 215 5.37 0.09 5.47
N GLY A 216 4.06 0.15 5.17
CA GLY A 216 3.53 -0.21 3.86
C GLY A 216 3.50 -1.71 3.56
N LEU A 217 3.72 -2.59 4.54
CA LEU A 217 3.58 -4.04 4.40
C LEU A 217 2.12 -4.47 4.23
N SER A 218 1.17 -3.80 4.89
CA SER A 218 -0.26 -4.16 4.85
C SER A 218 -0.81 -4.23 3.43
N ARG A 219 -0.49 -3.24 2.58
CA ARG A 219 -0.92 -3.17 1.17
C ARG A 219 -0.32 -4.31 0.33
N ARG A 220 0.94 -4.68 0.60
CA ARG A 220 1.64 -5.72 -0.16
C ARG A 220 1.11 -7.11 0.18
N ILE A 221 0.98 -7.40 1.48
CA ILE A 221 0.43 -8.65 2.00
C ILE A 221 -0.95 -8.89 1.41
N GLY A 222 -1.86 -7.92 1.54
CA GLY A 222 -3.22 -8.13 1.06
C GLY A 222 -3.40 -8.05 -0.45
N ARG A 223 -2.46 -7.45 -1.20
CA ARG A 223 -2.42 -7.56 -2.67
C ARG A 223 -2.03 -8.97 -3.12
N VAL A 224 -1.01 -9.56 -2.50
CA VAL A 224 -0.47 -10.86 -2.91
C VAL A 224 -1.35 -11.98 -2.39
N ASN A 225 -1.47 -12.09 -1.07
CA ASN A 225 -2.29 -13.10 -0.42
C ASN A 225 -2.48 -12.71 1.06
N PRO A 226 -3.69 -12.26 1.48
CA PRO A 226 -3.97 -11.93 2.87
C PRO A 226 -3.70 -13.07 3.87
N LYS A 227 -3.65 -14.33 3.41
CA LYS A 227 -3.36 -15.50 4.26
C LYS A 227 -1.88 -15.61 4.66
N LEU A 228 -0.98 -14.82 4.06
CA LEU A 228 0.43 -14.76 4.47
C LEU A 228 0.56 -14.22 5.90
N LEU A 229 -0.38 -13.39 6.34
CA LEU A 229 -0.48 -12.86 7.69
C LEU A 229 -1.70 -13.47 8.38
N HIS A 230 -1.49 -14.16 9.50
CA HIS A 230 -2.60 -14.83 10.19
C HIS A 230 -2.33 -14.96 11.69
N MET A 231 -3.38 -15.28 12.44
CA MET A 231 -3.30 -15.61 13.86
C MET A 231 -3.59 -17.09 14.06
N HIS A 232 -2.84 -17.72 14.95
CA HIS A 232 -3.07 -19.09 15.37
C HIS A 232 -2.59 -19.30 16.80
N LYS A 233 -2.98 -20.43 17.40
CA LYS A 233 -2.45 -20.90 18.67
C LYS A 233 -1.37 -21.94 18.38
N THR A 234 -0.16 -21.73 18.89
CA THR A 234 0.94 -22.69 18.72
C THR A 234 0.62 -24.01 19.42
N PRO A 235 1.37 -25.10 19.16
CA PRO A 235 1.21 -26.36 19.92
C PRO A 235 1.38 -26.19 21.43
N LEU A 236 2.13 -25.18 21.87
CA LEU A 236 2.32 -24.83 23.29
C LEU A 236 1.13 -24.02 23.86
N GLY A 237 0.13 -23.69 23.05
CA GLY A 237 -1.02 -22.88 23.46
C GLY A 237 -0.77 -21.38 23.43
N GLU A 238 0.28 -20.91 22.77
CA GLU A 238 0.57 -19.49 22.65
C GLU A 238 -0.22 -18.90 21.49
N LYS A 239 -1.05 -17.89 21.76
CA LYS A 239 -1.73 -17.16 20.69
C LYS A 239 -0.79 -16.12 20.10
N ILE A 240 -0.44 -16.29 18.83
CA ILE A 240 0.50 -15.44 18.10
C ILE A 240 -0.11 -14.90 16.81
N ILE A 241 0.48 -13.81 16.32
CA ILE A 241 0.32 -13.30 14.96
C ILE A 241 1.61 -13.60 14.19
N ALA A 242 1.48 -14.27 13.06
CA ALA A 242 2.60 -14.72 12.26
C ALA A 242 2.50 -14.21 10.82
N LEU A 243 3.65 -13.82 10.26
CA LEU A 243 3.82 -13.50 8.85
C LEU A 243 4.75 -14.54 8.23
N ARG A 244 4.40 -14.99 7.02
CA ARG A 244 5.28 -15.86 6.26
C ARG A 244 6.50 -15.09 5.75
N MET A 245 7.69 -15.64 5.95
CA MET A 245 8.98 -15.13 5.44
C MET A 245 9.79 -16.31 4.91
N GLU A 246 10.09 -16.32 3.61
CA GLU A 246 10.69 -17.47 2.90
C GLU A 246 10.04 -18.82 3.28
N LYS A 247 8.71 -18.90 3.17
CA LYS A 247 7.90 -20.08 3.52
C LYS A 247 7.83 -20.43 5.00
N GLN A 248 8.63 -19.80 5.86
CA GLN A 248 8.62 -20.01 7.31
C GLN A 248 7.61 -19.08 7.99
N GLU A 249 6.97 -19.54 9.05
CA GLU A 249 6.07 -18.72 9.86
C GLU A 249 6.86 -17.99 10.95
N VAL A 250 6.87 -16.67 10.88
CA VAL A 250 7.60 -15.82 11.84
C VAL A 250 6.59 -15.04 12.66
N SER A 251 6.57 -15.33 13.98
CA SER A 251 5.84 -14.51 14.96
C SER A 251 6.31 -13.06 14.91
N LEU A 252 5.35 -12.11 14.87
CA LEU A 252 5.63 -10.67 14.87
C LEU A 252 5.63 -10.05 16.28
N LEU A 253 5.56 -10.88 17.32
CA LEU A 253 5.48 -10.40 18.70
C LEU A 253 6.84 -9.88 19.22
N ASP A 254 7.96 -10.28 18.62
CA ASP A 254 9.30 -9.86 19.05
C ASP A 254 10.02 -9.14 17.90
N GLU A 255 10.11 -7.80 17.97
CA GLU A 255 10.72 -6.98 16.92
C GLU A 255 12.25 -7.22 16.77
N HIS A 256 12.90 -7.79 17.79
CA HIS A 256 14.32 -8.12 17.77
C HIS A 256 14.59 -9.53 17.22
N LYS A 257 13.54 -10.32 16.95
CA LYS A 257 13.68 -11.65 16.37
C LYS A 257 14.42 -11.58 15.05
N ILE A 258 15.54 -12.29 14.97
CA ILE A 258 16.34 -12.42 13.75
C ILE A 258 15.70 -13.45 12.83
N VAL A 259 15.47 -13.05 11.59
CA VAL A 259 15.04 -13.89 10.48
C VAL A 259 16.23 -14.09 9.55
N CYS A 260 16.51 -15.34 9.20
CA CYS A 260 17.56 -15.68 8.26
C CYS A 260 16.93 -15.96 6.90
N PHE A 261 17.19 -15.09 5.94
CA PHE A 261 16.80 -15.26 4.54
C PHE A 261 17.91 -15.99 3.77
N ARG A 262 17.61 -16.39 2.53
CA ARG A 262 18.57 -16.91 1.56
C ARG A 262 19.81 -16.01 1.46
N GLY A 263 20.98 -16.61 1.22
CA GLY A 263 22.24 -15.88 1.10
C GLY A 263 22.75 -15.37 2.45
N ASN A 264 22.39 -16.05 3.55
CA ASN A 264 22.75 -15.68 4.92
C ASN A 264 22.37 -14.24 5.30
N TYR A 265 21.38 -13.67 4.63
CA TYR A 265 20.92 -12.31 4.93
C TYR A 265 20.06 -12.33 6.19
N ARG A 266 20.65 -11.88 7.30
CA ARG A 266 20.04 -11.87 8.62
C ARG A 266 19.52 -10.48 8.96
N LEU A 267 18.24 -10.40 9.29
CA LEU A 267 17.60 -9.15 9.68
C LEU A 267 16.69 -9.38 10.88
N SER A 268 16.66 -8.42 11.80
CA SER A 268 15.59 -8.29 12.78
C SER A 268 14.27 -7.90 12.11
N LEU A 269 13.13 -8.18 12.76
CA LEU A 269 11.84 -7.68 12.29
C LEU A 269 11.80 -6.15 12.23
N GLN A 270 12.48 -5.46 13.15
CA GLN A 270 12.60 -4.01 13.14
C GLN A 270 13.30 -3.50 11.86
N GLU A 271 14.40 -4.15 11.44
CA GLU A 271 15.10 -3.81 10.20
C GLU A 271 14.24 -4.11 8.96
N ILE A 272 13.48 -5.20 8.98
CA ILE A 272 12.51 -5.51 7.92
C ILE A 272 11.48 -4.39 7.79
N TYR A 273 10.88 -3.93 8.90
CA TYR A 273 9.93 -2.81 8.88
C TYR A 273 10.56 -1.53 8.33
N LYS A 274 11.81 -1.25 8.69
CA LYS A 274 12.54 -0.09 8.18
C LYS A 274 12.74 -0.16 6.66
N ILE A 275 13.18 -1.31 6.13
CA ILE A 275 13.36 -1.53 4.69
C ILE A 275 12.05 -1.25 3.94
N PHE A 276 10.92 -1.80 4.42
CA PHE A 276 9.63 -1.56 3.78
C PHE A 276 9.15 -0.11 3.89
N ALA A 277 9.38 0.55 5.02
CA ALA A 277 9.06 1.97 5.21
C ALA A 277 9.85 2.88 4.25
N GLN A 278 11.03 2.44 3.79
CA GLN A 278 11.89 3.20 2.87
C GLN A 278 11.58 2.93 1.38
N LYS A 279 10.65 2.02 1.06
CA LYS A 279 10.36 1.65 -0.34
C LYS A 279 9.77 2.75 -1.22
N ASP A 280 9.31 3.83 -0.62
CA ASP A 280 8.87 5.02 -1.36
C ASP A 280 10.07 5.88 -1.82
N PHE A 281 11.29 5.60 -1.34
CA PHE A 281 12.53 6.36 -1.61
C PHE A 281 13.62 5.52 -2.29
N GLU A 282 13.67 4.21 -2.01
CA GLU A 282 14.63 3.27 -2.56
C GLU A 282 13.97 1.90 -2.84
N VAL A 283 14.61 1.06 -3.64
CA VAL A 283 14.04 -0.25 -4.03
C VAL A 283 13.98 -1.22 -2.86
N GLY A 284 15.04 -1.24 -2.04
CA GLY A 284 15.23 -2.21 -0.95
C GLY A 284 15.54 -3.64 -1.43
N ASN A 285 15.94 -4.49 -0.49
CA ASN A 285 16.37 -5.88 -0.76
C ASN A 285 15.35 -6.93 -0.33
N LEU A 286 14.14 -6.51 0.05
CA LEU A 286 13.06 -7.39 0.45
C LEU A 286 11.83 -7.15 -0.42
N GLU A 287 11.07 -8.20 -0.72
CA GLU A 287 9.74 -8.08 -1.34
C GLU A 287 8.72 -9.02 -0.72
N VAL A 288 7.43 -8.71 -0.89
CA VAL A 288 6.34 -9.62 -0.54
C VAL A 288 5.86 -10.33 -1.79
N LEU A 289 5.99 -11.66 -1.81
CA LEU A 289 5.65 -12.55 -2.93
C LEU A 289 4.85 -13.76 -2.41
N ALA A 290 4.59 -14.76 -3.26
CA ALA A 290 3.73 -15.89 -2.91
C ALA A 290 4.20 -16.67 -1.67
N ASP A 291 5.51 -16.64 -1.41
CA ASP A 291 6.17 -17.29 -0.28
C ASP A 291 6.34 -16.37 0.94
N GLY A 292 5.71 -15.19 0.96
CA GLY A 292 5.81 -14.22 2.04
C GLY A 292 6.85 -13.13 1.77
N VAL A 293 7.48 -12.61 2.83
CA VAL A 293 8.63 -11.71 2.70
C VAL A 293 9.85 -12.52 2.21
N VAL A 294 10.54 -12.07 1.18
CA VAL A 294 11.69 -12.74 0.58
C VAL A 294 12.87 -11.80 0.41
N ASN A 295 14.11 -12.33 0.46
CA ASN A 295 15.30 -11.59 0.05
C ASN A 295 15.33 -11.49 -1.47
N TRP A 296 14.85 -10.36 -1.98
CA TRP A 296 14.72 -10.10 -3.40
C TRP A 296 14.78 -8.61 -3.67
N ASN A 297 15.68 -8.19 -4.55
CA ASN A 297 15.77 -6.83 -5.04
C ASN A 297 15.13 -6.74 -6.43
N ALA A 298 14.09 -5.92 -6.55
CA ALA A 298 13.27 -5.88 -7.75
C ALA A 298 14.01 -5.35 -8.98
N HIS A 299 14.99 -4.46 -8.82
CA HIS A 299 15.77 -3.88 -9.92
C HIS A 299 16.98 -4.75 -10.30
N GLN A 300 17.55 -5.49 -9.35
CA GLN A 300 18.66 -6.39 -9.61
C GLN A 300 18.22 -7.75 -10.16
N LEU A 301 16.94 -8.11 -9.97
CA LEU A 301 16.40 -9.43 -10.31
C LEU A 301 17.23 -10.55 -9.66
N GLY A 302 17.45 -10.41 -8.36
CA GLY A 302 18.34 -11.28 -7.59
C GLY A 302 18.17 -11.08 -6.09
N TRP A 303 18.88 -11.89 -5.31
CA TRP A 303 18.91 -11.80 -3.85
C TRP A 303 20.28 -11.30 -3.38
N TRP A 304 20.30 -10.65 -2.22
CA TRP A 304 21.53 -10.23 -1.58
C TRP A 304 22.23 -11.43 -0.93
N ASP A 305 23.52 -11.63 -1.18
CA ASP A 305 24.34 -12.65 -0.54
C ASP A 305 25.29 -11.96 0.46
N ALA A 306 24.99 -12.13 1.74
CA ALA A 306 25.72 -11.48 2.83
C ALA A 306 27.16 -11.98 2.98
N ASP A 307 27.46 -13.21 2.54
CA ASP A 307 28.81 -13.77 2.65
C ASP A 307 29.74 -13.16 1.59
N SER A 308 29.21 -12.89 0.40
CA SER A 308 29.96 -12.27 -0.70
C SER A 308 29.77 -10.75 -0.80
N ASN A 309 28.84 -10.17 -0.06
CA ASN A 309 28.47 -8.75 -0.12
C ASN A 309 28.08 -8.30 -1.55
N GLU A 310 27.41 -9.19 -2.29
CA GLU A 310 27.02 -8.97 -3.69
C GLU A 310 25.60 -9.46 -3.97
N PHE A 311 24.99 -8.92 -5.03
CA PHE A 311 23.72 -9.45 -5.53
C PHE A 311 23.96 -10.68 -6.41
N ARG A 312 23.32 -11.79 -6.04
CA ARG A 312 23.24 -12.98 -6.87
C ARG A 312 22.05 -12.83 -7.81
N GLN A 313 22.31 -12.28 -8.99
CA GLN A 313 21.31 -12.11 -10.04
C GLN A 313 20.90 -13.48 -10.64
N ILE A 314 19.64 -13.60 -11.07
CA ILE A 314 19.22 -14.81 -11.78
C ILE A 314 19.99 -14.99 -13.09
N ALA A 315 20.32 -16.24 -13.41
CA ALA A 315 20.93 -16.59 -14.68
C ALA A 315 19.88 -16.54 -15.81
N LEU A 316 20.20 -15.83 -16.89
CA LEU A 316 19.32 -15.71 -18.06
C LEU A 316 19.64 -16.74 -19.15
N SER A 317 20.68 -17.57 -18.97
CA SER A 317 21.07 -18.61 -19.93
C SER A 317 20.03 -19.74 -20.05
N ASP A 318 19.21 -19.96 -19.02
CA ASP A 318 18.13 -20.95 -19.03
C ASP A 318 16.98 -20.53 -19.97
N PRO A 319 16.48 -21.41 -20.86
CA PRO A 319 15.31 -21.12 -21.70
C PRO A 319 14.06 -20.71 -20.93
N LEU A 320 13.93 -21.17 -19.67
CA LEU A 320 12.83 -20.86 -18.75
C LEU A 320 13.33 -20.00 -17.58
N TRP A 321 14.25 -19.05 -17.85
CA TRP A 321 14.91 -18.21 -16.84
C TRP A 321 13.95 -17.58 -15.80
N TRP A 322 12.72 -17.26 -16.17
CA TRP A 322 11.74 -16.66 -15.27
C TRP A 322 11.29 -17.61 -14.15
N GLN A 323 11.41 -18.92 -14.33
CA GLN A 323 11.16 -19.89 -13.26
C GLN A 323 12.19 -19.81 -12.13
N LYS A 324 13.32 -19.12 -12.35
CA LYS A 324 14.30 -18.80 -11.30
C LYS A 324 13.88 -17.58 -10.49
N MET A 325 12.92 -16.78 -10.97
CA MET A 325 12.32 -15.72 -10.17
C MET A 325 11.36 -16.32 -9.14
N PRO A 326 11.29 -15.75 -7.93
CA PRO A 326 10.25 -16.11 -6.97
C PRO A 326 8.86 -15.76 -7.54
N ILE A 327 7.86 -16.61 -7.34
CA ILE A 327 6.50 -16.39 -7.87
C ILE A 327 5.84 -15.22 -7.14
N PHE A 328 5.32 -14.22 -7.85
CA PHE A 328 4.64 -13.08 -7.26
C PHE A 328 3.32 -13.49 -6.59
N GLU A 329 2.39 -14.08 -7.34
CA GLU A 329 1.15 -14.66 -6.80
C GLU A 329 0.70 -15.85 -7.65
N VAL A 330 -0.15 -16.69 -7.07
CA VAL A 330 -0.82 -17.80 -7.77
C VAL A 330 -2.32 -17.61 -7.70
N ILE A 331 -2.98 -17.58 -8.86
CA ILE A 331 -4.43 -17.41 -8.96
C ILE A 331 -5.10 -18.61 -9.63
N SER A 332 -6.38 -18.83 -9.35
CA SER A 332 -7.18 -19.87 -10.02
C SER A 332 -7.61 -19.42 -11.41
N LEU A 333 -7.97 -20.35 -12.29
CA LEU A 333 -8.57 -20.03 -13.60
C LEU A 333 -9.77 -19.09 -13.50
N LYS A 334 -10.67 -19.31 -12.52
CA LYS A 334 -11.84 -18.45 -12.30
C LYS A 334 -11.42 -17.02 -11.95
N GLU A 335 -10.40 -16.87 -11.10
CA GLU A 335 -9.87 -15.56 -10.72
C GLU A 335 -9.16 -14.88 -11.90
N ALA A 336 -8.40 -15.62 -12.70
CA ALA A 336 -7.75 -15.11 -13.91
C ALA A 336 -8.78 -14.60 -14.93
N GLN A 337 -9.81 -15.39 -15.23
CA GLN A 337 -10.89 -14.99 -16.14
C GLN A 337 -11.62 -13.74 -15.66
N ARG A 338 -11.86 -13.63 -14.35
CA ARG A 338 -12.47 -12.45 -13.72
C ARG A 338 -11.55 -11.22 -13.78
N ARG A 339 -10.26 -11.37 -13.47
CA ARG A 339 -9.29 -10.27 -13.41
C ARG A 339 -9.02 -9.69 -14.79
N TYR A 340 -8.81 -10.55 -15.78
CA TYR A 340 -8.46 -10.15 -17.14
C TYR A 340 -9.68 -9.92 -18.04
N ASN A 341 -10.88 -10.22 -17.55
CA ASN A 341 -12.14 -10.17 -18.28
C ASN A 341 -12.07 -10.87 -19.64
N LEU A 342 -11.45 -12.05 -19.63
CA LEU A 342 -11.19 -12.83 -20.83
C LEU A 342 -11.48 -14.29 -20.54
N ARG A 343 -12.11 -14.98 -21.50
CA ARG A 343 -12.22 -16.44 -21.43
C ARG A 343 -10.85 -17.04 -21.72
N LEU A 344 -10.22 -17.56 -20.68
CA LEU A 344 -8.92 -18.22 -20.76
C LEU A 344 -9.08 -19.73 -20.81
N ASP A 345 -8.30 -20.35 -21.69
CA ASP A 345 -8.01 -21.78 -21.67
C ASP A 345 -7.02 -22.07 -20.52
N PRO A 346 -7.17 -23.17 -19.75
CA PRO A 346 -6.20 -23.58 -18.72
C PRO A 346 -4.74 -23.68 -19.18
N GLU A 347 -4.48 -23.91 -20.46
CA GLU A 347 -3.13 -24.08 -21.03
C GLU A 347 -2.64 -22.82 -21.77
N ALA A 348 -3.53 -21.87 -22.06
CA ALA A 348 -3.15 -20.62 -22.70
C ALA A 348 -2.44 -19.70 -21.71
N TRP A 349 -1.48 -18.92 -22.21
CA TRP A 349 -0.91 -17.82 -21.45
C TRP A 349 -1.80 -16.59 -21.58
N ASN A 350 -1.67 -15.66 -20.64
CA ASN A 350 -2.26 -14.33 -20.76
C ASN A 350 -1.18 -13.28 -20.58
N VAL A 351 -1.21 -12.22 -21.39
CA VAL A 351 -0.45 -11.00 -21.14
C VAL A 351 -1.42 -9.84 -21.08
N ALA A 352 -1.35 -9.05 -20.00
CA ALA A 352 -2.16 -7.86 -19.83
C ALA A 352 -1.28 -6.61 -19.84
N ALA A 353 -1.58 -5.68 -20.75
CA ALA A 353 -1.14 -4.31 -20.66
C ALA A 353 -1.85 -3.67 -19.46
N THR A 354 -1.12 -3.41 -18.39
CA THR A 354 -1.67 -2.87 -17.15
C THR A 354 -1.30 -1.41 -17.03
N SER A 355 -2.25 -0.61 -16.56
CA SER A 355 -2.07 0.81 -16.28
C SER A 355 -2.64 1.16 -14.91
N THR A 356 -1.91 1.99 -14.18
CA THR A 356 -2.34 2.52 -12.89
C THR A 356 -2.40 4.05 -12.93
N ARG A 357 -3.36 4.63 -12.20
CA ARG A 357 -3.43 6.09 -12.00
C ARG A 357 -3.98 6.45 -10.62
N GLU A 358 -3.50 7.56 -10.09
CA GLU A 358 -3.97 8.13 -8.82
C GLU A 358 -4.99 9.27 -9.01
N ALA A 359 -5.04 9.85 -10.21
CA ALA A 359 -5.97 10.90 -10.58
C ALA A 359 -6.78 10.50 -11.83
N LEU A 360 -7.96 11.11 -12.01
CA LEU A 360 -8.86 10.78 -13.12
C LEU A 360 -8.52 11.52 -14.43
N ASN A 361 -7.68 12.55 -14.36
CA ASN A 361 -7.19 13.30 -15.52
C ASN A 361 -6.10 12.52 -16.27
N LEU A 362 -5.74 13.03 -17.45
CA LEU A 362 -4.63 12.53 -18.26
C LEU A 362 -3.27 13.07 -17.78
N ASP A 363 -2.97 12.88 -16.50
CA ASP A 363 -1.70 13.29 -15.89
C ASP A 363 -0.60 12.24 -16.11
N PHE A 364 0.60 12.70 -16.47
CA PHE A 364 1.78 11.84 -16.50
C PHE A 364 2.32 11.60 -15.09
N GLU A 365 2.05 12.48 -14.13
CA GLU A 365 2.39 12.26 -12.73
C GLU A 365 1.45 11.23 -12.12
N ASN A 366 1.99 10.35 -11.26
CA ASN A 366 1.22 9.36 -10.50
C ASN A 366 0.41 8.38 -11.38
N SER A 367 0.87 8.14 -12.62
CA SER A 367 0.43 7.05 -13.46
C SER A 367 1.60 6.16 -13.86
N HIS A 368 1.35 4.87 -14.09
CA HIS A 368 2.40 3.90 -14.43
C HIS A 368 1.83 2.75 -15.26
N ALA A 369 2.63 2.20 -16.17
CA ALA A 369 2.25 1.06 -17.00
C ALA A 369 3.23 -0.11 -16.83
N PHE A 370 2.73 -1.33 -16.93
CA PHE A 370 3.53 -2.55 -16.85
C PHE A 370 2.83 -3.71 -17.54
N GLN A 371 3.50 -4.85 -17.67
CA GLN A 371 2.93 -6.07 -18.20
C GLN A 371 2.67 -7.07 -17.07
N GLU A 372 1.43 -7.53 -16.91
CA GLU A 372 1.09 -8.64 -16.01
C GLU A 372 0.96 -9.91 -16.86
N ILE A 373 1.85 -10.87 -16.66
CA ILE A 373 1.90 -12.12 -17.43
C ILE A 373 1.37 -13.25 -16.55
N ALA A 374 0.33 -13.95 -17.01
CA ALA A 374 -0.20 -15.15 -16.37
C ALA A 374 0.29 -16.40 -17.11
N ILE A 375 1.07 -17.23 -16.42
CA ILE A 375 1.64 -18.46 -16.95
C ILE A 375 0.90 -19.64 -16.33
N PRO A 376 0.34 -20.57 -17.13
CA PRO A 376 -0.41 -21.72 -16.63
C PRO A 376 0.45 -22.64 -15.77
N MET A 377 -0.18 -23.21 -14.75
CA MET A 377 0.38 -24.16 -13.79
C MET A 377 -0.54 -25.38 -13.62
N PRO A 378 -0.01 -26.52 -13.14
CA PRO A 378 -0.84 -27.67 -12.79
C PRO A 378 -2.02 -27.32 -11.88
N GLY A 379 -3.16 -27.98 -12.11
CA GLY A 379 -4.38 -27.79 -11.31
C GLY A 379 -5.21 -26.54 -11.67
N LYS A 380 -5.17 -26.11 -12.94
CA LYS A 380 -5.95 -24.94 -13.45
C LYS A 380 -5.64 -23.65 -12.69
N LYS A 381 -4.36 -23.42 -12.45
CA LYS A 381 -3.82 -22.23 -11.76
C LYS A 381 -2.89 -21.47 -12.68
N PHE A 382 -2.61 -20.23 -12.33
CA PHE A 382 -1.68 -19.36 -13.05
C PHE A 382 -0.69 -18.73 -12.07
N ALA A 383 0.59 -18.80 -12.40
CA ALA A 383 1.62 -17.97 -11.79
C ALA A 383 1.61 -16.60 -12.49
N ILE A 384 1.60 -15.53 -11.69
CA ILE A 384 1.57 -14.17 -12.20
C ILE A 384 2.97 -13.57 -12.13
N TYR A 385 3.36 -12.85 -13.18
CA TYR A 385 4.62 -12.13 -13.26
C TYR A 385 4.39 -10.68 -13.72
N PRO A 386 4.32 -9.70 -12.79
CA PRO A 386 4.24 -8.28 -13.13
C PRO A 386 5.63 -7.71 -13.41
N LEU A 387 5.92 -7.34 -14.65
CA LEU A 387 7.20 -6.80 -15.10
C LEU A 387 7.00 -5.41 -15.66
N GLY A 388 7.88 -4.48 -15.29
CA GLY A 388 7.79 -3.10 -15.78
C GLY A 388 9.14 -2.42 -15.89
N LYS A 389 9.19 -1.37 -16.72
CA LYS A 389 10.37 -0.56 -16.94
C LYS A 389 10.39 0.63 -15.97
N PHE A 390 11.49 0.79 -15.24
CA PHE A 390 11.66 1.85 -14.24
C PHE A 390 12.88 2.71 -14.51
N ALA A 391 12.83 3.98 -14.10
CA ALA A 391 14.03 4.76 -13.89
C ALA A 391 14.81 4.21 -12.67
N THR A 392 16.13 4.16 -12.77
CA THR A 392 17.01 3.73 -11.66
C THR A 392 17.27 4.83 -10.62
N ARG A 393 16.87 6.06 -10.92
CA ARG A 393 16.99 7.22 -10.02
C ARG A 393 15.63 7.84 -9.80
N PHE A 394 15.29 8.08 -8.54
CA PHE A 394 14.11 8.83 -8.12
C PHE A 394 14.50 10.29 -7.84
N PRO A 395 13.63 11.28 -8.11
CA PRO A 395 13.89 12.67 -7.75
C PRO A 395 13.85 12.82 -6.23
N ALA A 396 14.81 13.53 -5.66
CA ALA A 396 14.88 13.75 -4.21
C ALA A 396 13.97 14.90 -3.73
N ASN A 397 13.62 15.84 -4.60
CA ASN A 397 12.83 17.04 -4.25
C ASN A 397 11.98 17.52 -5.44
N SER A 398 11.13 18.52 -5.19
CA SER A 398 10.21 19.07 -6.21
C SER A 398 10.91 19.67 -7.43
N TRP A 399 12.10 20.27 -7.26
CA TRP A 399 12.86 20.82 -8.38
C TRP A 399 13.46 19.72 -9.27
N GLU A 400 14.02 18.67 -8.66
CA GLU A 400 14.43 17.47 -9.38
C GLU A 400 13.25 16.83 -10.09
N ARG A 401 12.06 16.78 -9.48
CA ARG A 401 10.85 16.25 -10.12
C ARG A 401 10.48 17.02 -11.39
N PHE A 402 10.43 18.36 -11.31
CA PHE A 402 10.16 19.21 -12.46
C PHE A 402 11.21 19.02 -13.57
N THR A 403 12.48 19.02 -13.18
CA THR A 403 13.58 18.85 -14.15
C THR A 403 13.75 17.41 -14.63
N MET A 404 13.12 16.40 -14.01
CA MET A 404 13.18 14.99 -14.44
C MET A 404 12.27 14.65 -15.62
N LEU A 405 11.39 15.55 -16.05
CA LEU A 405 10.53 15.34 -17.21
C LEU A 405 11.31 15.18 -18.52
N CYS A 406 12.39 15.93 -18.69
CA CYS A 406 13.16 15.99 -19.92
C CYS A 406 14.44 15.12 -20.02
N PRO A 407 15.24 14.89 -18.95
CA PRO A 407 16.51 14.21 -19.05
C PRO A 407 16.34 12.72 -19.31
N THR A 408 17.28 12.16 -20.06
CA THR A 408 17.42 10.71 -20.21
C THR A 408 18.20 10.13 -19.04
N VAL A 409 17.60 9.17 -18.32
CA VAL A 409 18.24 8.47 -17.20
C VAL A 409 18.40 6.98 -17.52
N THR A 410 19.16 6.25 -16.71
CA THR A 410 19.25 4.79 -16.84
C THR A 410 17.96 4.13 -16.41
N ALA A 411 17.49 3.18 -17.21
CA ALA A 411 16.36 2.35 -16.90
C ALA A 411 16.76 0.95 -16.44
N THR A 412 15.80 0.26 -15.85
CA THR A 412 15.87 -1.18 -15.61
C THR A 412 14.51 -1.84 -15.82
N ILE A 413 14.51 -3.17 -15.96
CA ILE A 413 13.31 -3.98 -15.89
C ILE A 413 13.18 -4.50 -14.45
N ALA A 414 12.13 -4.07 -13.77
CA ALA A 414 11.85 -4.46 -12.40
C ALA A 414 10.87 -5.63 -12.32
N TYR A 415 11.08 -6.48 -11.31
CA TYR A 415 10.15 -7.54 -10.92
C TYR A 415 10.13 -7.72 -9.40
N PRO A 416 8.96 -7.75 -8.74
CA PRO A 416 7.69 -7.33 -9.30
C PRO A 416 7.71 -5.84 -9.65
N ASP A 417 6.84 -5.42 -10.57
CA ASP A 417 6.53 -4.01 -10.71
C ASP A 417 5.93 -3.45 -9.42
N GLU A 418 6.55 -2.42 -8.84
CA GLU A 418 6.15 -1.84 -7.56
C GLU A 418 4.70 -1.31 -7.54
N ASN A 419 4.17 -0.86 -8.69
CA ASN A 419 2.81 -0.32 -8.76
C ASN A 419 1.74 -1.40 -8.63
N VAL A 420 2.10 -2.69 -8.75
CA VAL A 420 1.18 -3.80 -8.50
C VAL A 420 0.62 -3.78 -7.07
N PHE A 421 1.37 -3.21 -6.12
CA PHE A 421 1.00 -3.14 -4.69
C PHE A 421 0.13 -1.91 -4.34
N TYR A 422 -0.03 -0.96 -5.25
CA TYR A 422 -0.74 0.28 -4.99
C TYR A 422 -2.25 0.11 -5.16
N ASN A 423 -2.88 -0.55 -4.18
CA ASN A 423 -4.34 -0.77 -4.14
C ASN A 423 -5.18 0.51 -4.02
N HIS A 424 -4.55 1.66 -3.71
CA HIS A 424 -5.20 2.97 -3.68
C HIS A 424 -5.32 3.59 -5.08
N ARG A 425 -4.52 3.12 -6.06
CA ARG A 425 -4.58 3.53 -7.45
C ARG A 425 -5.68 2.76 -8.17
N GLN A 426 -6.26 3.37 -9.19
CA GLN A 426 -7.12 2.67 -10.12
C GLN A 426 -6.25 1.81 -11.04
N HIS A 427 -6.66 0.57 -11.30
CA HIS A 427 -6.00 -0.34 -12.25
C HIS A 427 -6.89 -0.52 -13.48
N ALA A 428 -6.28 -0.48 -14.66
CA ALA A 428 -6.89 -0.82 -15.94
C ALA A 428 -6.07 -1.92 -16.61
N TYR A 429 -6.76 -2.92 -17.16
CA TYR A 429 -6.15 -4.06 -17.84
C TYR A 429 -6.68 -4.13 -19.26
N TYR A 430 -5.79 -4.33 -20.23
CA TYR A 430 -6.15 -4.77 -21.58
C TYR A 430 -5.38 -6.06 -21.90
N SER A 431 -6.12 -7.16 -22.04
CA SER A 431 -5.56 -8.51 -21.94
C SER A 431 -5.62 -9.28 -23.25
N PHE A 432 -4.59 -10.09 -23.50
CA PHE A 432 -4.49 -10.97 -24.65
C PHE A 432 -4.23 -12.41 -24.19
N ALA A 433 -5.12 -13.33 -24.57
CA ALA A 433 -4.85 -14.75 -24.51
C ALA A 433 -3.87 -15.09 -25.64
N ILE A 434 -2.72 -15.66 -25.29
CA ILE A 434 -1.67 -16.00 -26.24
C ILE A 434 -1.31 -17.48 -26.11
N LYS A 435 -0.83 -18.05 -27.22
CA LYS A 435 -0.35 -19.43 -27.22
C LYS A 435 0.96 -19.56 -26.44
N PRO A 436 1.31 -20.75 -25.92
CA PRO A 436 2.59 -20.97 -25.25
C PRO A 436 3.80 -20.53 -26.07
N GLU A 437 3.83 -20.73 -27.39
CA GLU A 437 4.96 -20.33 -28.23
C GLU A 437 5.11 -18.81 -28.30
N GLN A 438 4.00 -18.07 -28.28
CA GLN A 438 3.99 -16.61 -28.16
C GLN A 438 4.45 -16.18 -26.76
N GLY A 439 4.02 -16.88 -25.71
CA GLY A 439 4.51 -16.65 -24.34
C GLY A 439 6.03 -16.78 -24.25
N MET A 440 6.60 -17.84 -24.84
CA MET A 440 8.05 -18.05 -24.91
C MET A 440 8.77 -16.91 -25.66
N LYS A 441 8.21 -16.44 -26.79
CA LYS A 441 8.74 -15.29 -27.54
C LYS A 441 8.73 -14.01 -26.72
N LEU A 442 7.64 -13.73 -26.00
CA LEU A 442 7.52 -12.58 -25.11
C LEU A 442 8.60 -12.60 -24.03
N MET A 443 8.79 -13.74 -23.36
CA MET A 443 9.85 -13.89 -22.36
C MET A 443 11.25 -13.76 -22.95
N GLY A 444 11.43 -14.08 -24.24
CA GLY A 444 12.64 -13.80 -25.00
C GLY A 444 12.90 -12.30 -25.21
N PHE A 445 11.87 -11.50 -25.50
CA PHE A 445 11.99 -10.05 -25.61
C PHE A 445 12.36 -9.43 -24.26
N ILE A 446 11.68 -9.84 -23.19
CA ILE A 446 11.95 -9.36 -21.83
C ILE A 446 13.36 -9.75 -21.38
N LYS A 447 13.82 -10.95 -21.70
CA LYS A 447 15.21 -11.37 -21.45
C LYS A 447 16.22 -10.41 -22.08
N GLN A 448 16.03 -10.07 -23.36
CA GLN A 448 16.89 -9.12 -24.07
C GLN A 448 16.89 -7.75 -23.38
N ASP A 449 15.71 -7.27 -22.96
CA ASP A 449 15.59 -5.99 -22.25
C ASP A 449 16.32 -6.02 -20.90
N ILE A 450 16.28 -7.14 -20.17
CA ILE A 450 17.03 -7.32 -18.93
C ILE A 450 18.55 -7.33 -19.22
N GLU A 451 19.00 -8.02 -20.26
CA GLU A 451 20.42 -8.03 -20.66
C GLU A 451 20.92 -6.61 -20.99
N VAL A 452 20.12 -5.85 -21.75
CA VAL A 452 20.41 -4.44 -22.08
C VAL A 452 20.43 -3.57 -20.82
N SER A 453 19.49 -3.80 -19.88
CA SER A 453 19.47 -3.13 -18.58
C SER A 453 20.72 -3.43 -17.75
N ARG A 454 21.11 -4.71 -17.64
CA ARG A 454 22.30 -5.13 -16.86
C ARG A 454 23.58 -4.54 -17.43
N ALA A 455 23.65 -4.36 -18.75
CA ALA A 455 24.75 -3.67 -19.42
C ALA A 455 24.72 -2.13 -19.25
N GLY A 456 23.72 -1.57 -18.55
CA GLY A 456 23.57 -0.13 -18.32
C GLY A 456 23.13 0.66 -19.56
N ASN A 457 22.66 -0.04 -20.61
CA ASN A 457 22.33 0.53 -21.91
C ASN A 457 20.83 0.81 -22.08
N MET A 458 19.99 0.42 -21.13
CA MET A 458 18.58 0.77 -21.14
C MET A 458 18.39 2.19 -20.62
N VAL A 459 17.56 3.00 -21.30
CA VAL A 459 17.29 4.39 -20.92
C VAL A 459 15.82 4.60 -20.58
N TYR A 460 15.53 5.61 -19.76
CA TYR A 460 14.17 6.04 -19.40
C TYR A 460 14.01 7.53 -19.69
N GLN A 461 12.88 7.89 -20.28
CA GLN A 461 12.43 9.26 -20.48
C GLN A 461 10.92 9.31 -20.26
N ILE A 462 10.46 10.16 -19.34
CA ILE A 462 9.04 10.20 -18.93
C ILE A 462 8.10 10.39 -20.13
N GLU A 463 8.45 11.24 -21.09
CA GLU A 463 7.55 11.58 -22.20
C GLU A 463 7.71 10.65 -23.42
N SER A 464 8.91 10.10 -23.64
CA SER A 464 9.28 9.53 -24.94
C SER A 464 9.78 8.09 -24.91
N ASP A 465 10.39 7.64 -23.82
CA ASP A 465 10.91 6.27 -23.67
C ASP A 465 10.65 5.74 -22.25
N ASN A 466 9.38 5.45 -21.98
CA ASN A 466 8.88 5.14 -20.65
C ASN A 466 8.30 3.71 -20.56
N CYS A 467 7.65 3.44 -19.44
CA CYS A 467 7.02 2.17 -19.12
C CYS A 467 5.83 1.81 -20.04
N ALA A 468 5.08 2.81 -20.52
CA ALA A 468 3.97 2.62 -21.44
C ALA A 468 4.45 2.29 -22.86
N LEU A 469 5.49 2.97 -23.36
CA LEU A 469 6.12 2.62 -24.64
C LEU A 469 6.68 1.20 -24.61
N TRP A 470 7.38 0.84 -23.54
CA TRP A 470 7.93 -0.51 -23.37
C TRP A 470 6.83 -1.58 -23.41
N SER A 471 5.73 -1.36 -22.69
CA SER A 471 4.58 -2.27 -22.68
C SER A 471 3.93 -2.40 -24.07
N GLN A 472 3.64 -1.28 -24.73
CA GLN A 472 3.07 -1.26 -26.10
C GLN A 472 4.01 -1.98 -27.08
N GLY A 473 5.30 -1.62 -27.09
CA GLY A 473 6.27 -2.12 -28.06
C GLY A 473 6.48 -3.62 -27.95
N ASN A 474 6.50 -4.17 -26.74
CA ASN A 474 6.59 -5.63 -26.56
C ASN A 474 5.35 -6.36 -27.08
N LEU A 475 4.16 -5.80 -26.91
CA LEU A 475 2.93 -6.37 -27.46
C LEU A 475 2.90 -6.25 -28.99
N GLU A 476 3.25 -5.09 -29.55
CA GLU A 476 3.29 -4.87 -31.00
C GLU A 476 4.30 -5.81 -31.68
N ARG A 477 5.46 -6.04 -31.06
CA ARG A 477 6.44 -7.04 -31.51
C ARG A 477 5.91 -8.47 -31.48
N LEU A 478 5.01 -8.78 -30.54
CA LEU A 478 4.51 -10.13 -30.31
C LEU A 478 3.32 -10.51 -31.21
N ILE A 479 2.34 -9.62 -31.30
CA ILE A 479 1.05 -9.88 -31.97
C ILE A 479 0.74 -8.88 -33.10
N GLY A 480 1.66 -7.96 -33.40
CA GLY A 480 1.58 -7.07 -34.57
C GLY A 480 0.44 -6.06 -34.48
N ASN A 481 -0.17 -5.79 -35.63
CA ASN A 481 -1.25 -4.80 -35.80
C ASN A 481 -2.54 -5.12 -35.01
N ALA A 482 -2.61 -6.29 -34.35
CA ALA A 482 -3.72 -6.63 -33.47
C ALA A 482 -3.70 -5.85 -32.14
N VAL A 483 -2.56 -5.25 -31.77
CA VAL A 483 -2.50 -4.35 -30.61
C VAL A 483 -3.15 -3.02 -31.00
N PRO A 484 -4.25 -2.61 -30.35
CA PRO A 484 -4.77 -1.26 -30.55
C PRO A 484 -3.78 -0.24 -29.98
N ASN A 485 -3.97 1.03 -30.31
CA ASN A 485 -3.23 2.08 -29.65
C ASN A 485 -3.68 2.19 -28.18
N LEU A 486 -2.90 1.66 -27.23
CA LEU A 486 -3.27 1.68 -25.80
C LEU A 486 -2.87 2.97 -25.09
N TYR A 487 -1.70 3.53 -25.44
CA TYR A 487 -1.05 4.59 -24.65
C TYR A 487 -0.69 5.83 -25.45
N ARG A 488 -0.62 5.76 -26.79
CA ARG A 488 -0.08 6.82 -27.64
C ARG A 488 -1.10 7.94 -27.80
N MET A 489 -0.70 9.17 -27.49
CA MET A 489 -1.52 10.37 -27.67
C MET A 489 -0.64 11.60 -27.91
N PRO A 490 -1.16 12.67 -28.53
CA PRO A 490 -0.41 13.93 -28.64
C PRO A 490 -0.05 14.49 -27.26
N LEU A 491 1.17 15.02 -27.07
CA LEU A 491 1.62 15.58 -25.78
C LEU A 491 0.67 16.66 -25.28
N LEU A 492 0.25 17.56 -26.15
CA LEU A 492 -0.66 18.64 -25.74
C LEU A 492 -2.03 18.11 -25.33
N ASN A 493 -2.42 16.88 -25.64
CA ASN A 493 -3.68 16.33 -25.15
C ASN A 493 -3.58 15.83 -23.69
N THR A 494 -2.41 15.81 -23.08
CA THR A 494 -2.28 15.50 -21.65
C THR A 494 -2.83 16.65 -20.78
N GLU A 495 -3.12 16.31 -19.54
CA GLU A 495 -3.77 17.17 -18.54
C GLU A 495 -2.95 17.22 -17.24
N PRO A 496 -1.69 17.71 -17.29
CA PRO A 496 -0.87 17.81 -16.10
C PRO A 496 -1.45 18.81 -15.10
N ALA A 497 -1.10 18.66 -13.83
CA ALA A 497 -1.44 19.61 -12.78
C ALA A 497 -0.38 20.73 -12.61
N GLY A 498 -0.73 21.78 -11.85
CA GLY A 498 0.21 22.80 -11.40
C GLY A 498 0.79 23.71 -12.50
N LEU A 499 2.07 24.08 -12.38
CA LEU A 499 2.74 25.00 -13.30
C LEU A 499 2.77 24.50 -14.75
N VAL A 500 2.95 23.20 -14.93
CA VAL A 500 2.97 22.56 -16.26
C VAL A 500 1.63 22.73 -16.97
N ALA A 501 0.51 22.68 -16.24
CA ALA A 501 -0.83 22.93 -16.77
C ALA A 501 -0.94 24.33 -17.41
N TYR A 502 -0.41 25.36 -16.74
CA TYR A 502 -0.43 26.74 -17.25
C TYR A 502 0.41 26.87 -18.53
N ILE A 503 1.59 26.24 -18.57
CA ILE A 503 2.45 26.21 -19.76
C ILE A 503 1.71 25.54 -20.93
N PHE A 504 1.13 24.36 -20.69
CA PHE A 504 0.41 23.60 -21.72
C PHE A 504 -0.81 24.37 -22.23
N ASN A 505 -1.59 25.00 -21.34
CA ASN A 505 -2.73 25.82 -21.71
C ASN A 505 -2.32 27.08 -22.48
N GLY A 506 -1.16 27.68 -22.19
CA GLY A 506 -0.58 28.76 -22.97
C GLY A 506 -0.22 28.30 -24.39
N ILE A 507 0.48 27.17 -24.51
CA ILE A 507 0.89 26.60 -25.81
C ILE A 507 -0.34 26.21 -26.64
N LYS A 508 -1.37 25.60 -26.04
CA LYS A 508 -2.63 25.22 -26.70
C LYS A 508 -3.35 26.38 -27.40
N LYS A 509 -3.18 27.61 -26.90
CA LYS A 509 -3.78 28.83 -27.50
C LYS A 509 -3.05 29.32 -28.75
N LEU A 510 -1.83 28.82 -29.01
CA LEU A 510 -1.07 29.18 -30.20
C LEU A 510 -1.60 28.44 -31.44
N PRO A 511 -1.45 29.02 -32.65
CA PRO A 511 -1.66 28.30 -33.90
C PRO A 511 -0.91 26.96 -33.94
N LYS A 512 -1.53 25.89 -34.47
CA LYS A 512 -0.98 24.52 -34.47
C LYS A 512 0.48 24.43 -34.96
N PHE A 513 0.84 25.19 -35.99
CA PHE A 513 2.20 25.20 -36.54
C PHE A 513 3.26 25.77 -35.58
N LEU A 514 2.86 26.62 -34.62
CA LEU A 514 3.75 27.18 -33.58
C LEU A 514 3.83 26.32 -32.33
N GLN A 515 2.81 25.48 -32.08
CA GLN A 515 2.71 24.68 -30.86
C GLN A 515 3.95 23.79 -30.67
N VAL A 516 4.31 23.02 -31.70
CA VAL A 516 5.48 22.12 -31.67
C VAL A 516 6.76 22.91 -31.44
N PHE A 517 6.97 24.02 -32.16
CA PHE A 517 8.18 24.84 -32.01
C PHE A 517 8.35 25.37 -30.58
N VAL A 518 7.29 25.94 -29.99
CA VAL A 518 7.34 26.48 -28.63
C VAL A 518 7.54 25.36 -27.61
N LEU A 519 6.88 24.22 -27.81
CA LEU A 519 7.04 23.04 -26.97
C LEU A 519 8.50 22.55 -26.98
N THR A 520 9.11 22.39 -28.15
CA THR A 520 10.54 22.01 -28.28
C THR A 520 11.45 22.98 -27.55
N ARG A 521 11.23 24.29 -27.69
CA ARG A 521 12.03 25.31 -27.01
C ARG A 521 11.89 25.24 -25.50
N ALA A 522 10.67 25.06 -24.99
CA ALA A 522 10.43 24.90 -23.56
C ALA A 522 11.16 23.68 -22.98
N HIS A 523 11.08 22.52 -23.65
CA HIS A 523 11.76 21.29 -23.21
C HIS A 523 13.29 21.40 -23.28
N LEU A 524 13.81 22.11 -24.29
CA LEU A 524 15.23 22.44 -24.31
C LEU A 524 15.60 23.15 -23.00
N PHE A 525 14.99 24.29 -22.65
CA PHE A 525 15.32 24.98 -21.39
C PHE A 525 15.17 24.12 -20.13
N MET A 526 14.25 23.15 -20.12
CA MET A 526 14.06 22.19 -19.02
C MET A 526 15.10 21.04 -19.00
N GLY A 527 15.99 20.98 -19.99
CA GLY A 527 17.12 20.05 -20.02
C GLY A 527 16.99 18.90 -21.01
N ALA A 528 16.17 19.00 -22.07
CA ALA A 528 16.03 17.95 -23.09
C ALA A 528 17.33 17.56 -23.81
N TRP A 529 18.38 18.40 -23.76
CA TRP A 529 19.72 18.07 -24.26
C TRP A 529 20.50 17.13 -23.33
N ARG A 530 20.11 17.05 -22.05
CA ARG A 530 20.75 16.19 -21.05
C ARG A 530 20.42 14.75 -21.39
N GLY A 531 21.47 13.99 -21.66
CA GLY A 531 21.38 12.65 -22.19
C GLY A 531 22.37 11.71 -21.54
N LYS A 532 22.45 10.50 -22.11
CA LYS A 532 23.40 9.48 -21.69
C LYS A 532 23.98 8.76 -22.90
N TRP A 533 25.26 8.38 -22.79
CA TRP A 533 25.89 7.48 -23.73
C TRP A 533 25.47 6.04 -23.45
N ILE A 534 24.99 5.35 -24.47
CA ILE A 534 24.71 3.91 -24.44
C ILE A 534 25.35 3.22 -25.62
N TYR A 535 25.46 1.89 -25.56
CA TYR A 535 25.89 1.07 -26.68
C TYR A 535 24.69 0.43 -27.36
N GLU A 536 24.46 0.78 -28.63
CA GLU A 536 23.44 0.17 -29.49
C GLU A 536 24.14 -0.49 -30.68
N LYS A 537 23.93 -1.80 -30.86
CA LYS A 537 24.54 -2.59 -31.95
C LYS A 537 26.07 -2.38 -32.05
N GLY A 538 26.75 -2.33 -30.89
CA GLY A 538 28.19 -2.13 -30.77
C GLY A 538 28.67 -0.68 -30.97
N LYS A 539 27.78 0.28 -31.26
CA LYS A 539 28.14 1.69 -31.44
C LYS A 539 27.73 2.51 -30.22
N LYS A 540 28.62 3.41 -29.78
CA LYS A 540 28.34 4.35 -28.70
C LYS A 540 27.46 5.49 -29.24
N VAL A 541 26.24 5.62 -28.71
CA VAL A 541 25.22 6.58 -29.16
C VAL A 541 24.81 7.47 -27.99
N TRP A 542 24.68 8.78 -28.23
CA TRP A 542 24.15 9.73 -27.25
C TRP A 542 22.63 9.78 -27.35
N LYS A 543 21.94 9.27 -26.32
CA LYS A 543 20.48 9.36 -26.19
C LYS A 543 20.11 10.58 -25.37
N SER A 544 19.29 11.45 -25.96
CA SER A 544 18.70 12.61 -25.30
C SER A 544 17.33 12.88 -25.91
N MET A 545 16.45 13.57 -25.18
CA MET A 545 15.15 13.94 -25.72
C MET A 545 15.29 14.85 -26.94
N ARG A 546 16.31 15.71 -26.99
CA ARG A 546 16.63 16.57 -28.15
C ARG A 546 16.72 15.81 -29.48
N ASN A 547 17.24 14.58 -29.45
CA ASN A 547 17.48 13.78 -30.66
C ASN A 547 16.44 12.68 -30.85
N HIS A 548 15.33 12.72 -30.10
CA HIS A 548 14.29 11.72 -30.16
C HIS A 548 13.29 12.03 -31.29
N PHE A 549 12.73 10.98 -31.91
CA PHE A 549 11.66 11.11 -32.92
C PHE A 549 10.39 11.81 -32.38
N PHE A 550 10.33 12.00 -31.05
CA PHE A 550 9.27 12.70 -30.35
C PHE A 550 8.97 14.08 -30.97
N TRP A 551 9.99 14.80 -31.45
CA TRP A 551 9.82 16.11 -32.06
C TRP A 551 9.20 16.08 -33.46
N GLU A 552 9.22 14.93 -34.12
CA GLU A 552 8.62 14.75 -35.44
C GLU A 552 7.12 14.46 -35.31
N THR A 553 6.72 13.69 -34.29
CA THR A 553 5.31 13.24 -34.11
C THR A 553 4.54 14.06 -33.07
N GLY A 554 5.23 14.59 -32.05
CA GLY A 554 4.60 15.21 -30.89
C GLY A 554 3.82 14.23 -30.01
N GLU A 555 4.03 12.92 -30.19
CA GLU A 555 3.29 11.87 -29.49
C GLU A 555 4.02 11.36 -28.25
N VAL A 556 3.28 11.17 -27.17
CA VAL A 556 3.74 10.53 -25.93
C VAL A 556 3.00 9.26 -25.65
N TYR A 557 3.59 8.42 -24.80
CA TYR A 557 2.98 7.20 -24.29
C TYR A 557 2.53 7.41 -22.85
N LEU A 558 1.23 7.63 -22.64
CA LEU A 558 0.69 7.97 -21.33
C LEU A 558 -0.06 6.77 -20.72
N PRO A 559 0.36 6.25 -19.54
CA PRO A 559 -0.36 5.17 -18.87
C PRO A 559 -1.84 5.48 -18.64
N ALA A 560 -2.18 6.68 -18.16
CA ALA A 560 -3.55 7.08 -17.85
C ALA A 560 -4.50 7.01 -19.07
N PHE A 561 -3.98 7.01 -20.30
CA PHE A 561 -4.79 6.98 -21.51
C PHE A 561 -5.58 5.67 -21.68
N VAL A 562 -5.07 4.53 -21.21
CA VAL A 562 -5.83 3.25 -21.22
C VAL A 562 -7.13 3.37 -20.44
N HIS A 563 -7.10 4.04 -19.28
CA HIS A 563 -8.30 4.26 -18.47
C HIS A 563 -9.30 5.10 -19.24
N HIS A 564 -8.84 6.20 -19.84
CA HIS A 564 -9.69 7.08 -20.64
C HIS A 564 -10.34 6.32 -21.82
N GLN A 565 -9.56 5.52 -22.56
CA GLN A 565 -10.08 4.74 -23.67
C GLN A 565 -11.14 3.70 -23.24
N GLN A 566 -10.98 3.10 -22.06
CA GLN A 566 -12.00 2.21 -21.47
C GLN A 566 -13.24 2.97 -21.00
N GLU A 567 -13.09 4.20 -20.52
CA GLU A 567 -14.21 5.06 -20.11
C GLU A 567 -15.06 5.52 -21.29
N ILE A 568 -14.43 5.82 -22.44
CA ILE A 568 -15.13 6.20 -23.68
C ILE A 568 -15.55 5.00 -24.54
N GLY A 569 -15.26 3.77 -24.09
CA GLY A 569 -15.67 2.53 -24.76
C GLY A 569 -14.89 2.16 -26.02
N VAL A 570 -13.75 2.81 -26.29
CA VAL A 570 -12.86 2.48 -27.42
C VAL A 570 -12.14 1.17 -27.16
N LEU A 571 -11.68 0.96 -25.93
CA LEU A 571 -11.20 -0.34 -25.48
C LEU A 571 -12.31 -1.02 -24.69
N SER A 572 -12.46 -2.33 -24.87
CA SER A 572 -13.26 -3.13 -23.96
C SER A 572 -12.70 -2.96 -22.56
N SER A 573 -13.53 -2.46 -21.65
CA SER A 573 -13.19 -2.44 -20.25
C SER A 573 -13.24 -3.89 -19.74
N GLY A 574 -12.36 -4.21 -18.80
CA GLY A 574 -12.44 -5.46 -18.04
C GLY A 574 -13.73 -5.58 -17.19
N VAL A 575 -14.66 -4.64 -17.32
CA VAL A 575 -15.80 -4.40 -16.44
C VAL A 575 -17.00 -4.09 -17.33
N SER A 576 -17.88 -5.08 -17.52
CA SER A 576 -19.11 -5.04 -18.34
C SER A 576 -19.70 -3.64 -18.63
N LEU A 577 -19.91 -3.34 -19.93
CA LEU A 577 -20.61 -2.15 -20.45
C LEU A 577 -22.01 -1.92 -19.83
N VAL A 578 -22.70 -2.99 -19.40
CA VAL A 578 -24.01 -2.90 -18.72
C VAL A 578 -23.90 -2.24 -17.34
N GLN A 579 -22.72 -2.28 -16.72
CA GLN A 579 -22.48 -1.57 -15.46
C GLN A 579 -22.27 -0.06 -15.67
N GLN A 580 -21.76 0.41 -16.81
CA GLN A 580 -21.47 1.83 -17.02
C GLN A 580 -22.75 2.70 -17.11
N SER A 581 -23.80 2.25 -17.78
CA SER A 581 -25.07 2.98 -17.91
C SER A 581 -25.92 2.97 -16.63
N HIS A 582 -26.01 1.83 -15.93
CA HIS A 582 -26.65 1.75 -14.61
C HIS A 582 -25.92 2.58 -13.53
N ARG A 583 -24.61 2.80 -13.68
CA ARG A 583 -23.78 3.55 -12.71
C ARG A 583 -24.04 5.06 -12.71
N ILE A 584 -24.38 5.68 -13.85
CA ILE A 584 -24.62 7.14 -13.93
C ILE A 584 -25.96 7.50 -13.25
N ILE A 585 -27.02 6.72 -13.50
CA ILE A 585 -28.35 6.93 -12.91
C ILE A 585 -28.33 6.63 -11.40
N LYS A 586 -27.64 5.57 -10.97
CA LYS A 586 -27.48 5.24 -9.54
C LYS A 586 -26.57 6.21 -8.77
N LYS A 587 -25.52 6.77 -9.39
CA LYS A 587 -24.67 7.80 -8.76
C LYS A 587 -25.48 9.01 -8.31
N TRP A 588 -26.44 9.45 -9.13
CA TRP A 588 -27.36 10.53 -8.78
C TRP A 588 -28.28 10.16 -7.61
N PHE A 589 -28.81 8.93 -7.60
CA PHE A 589 -29.70 8.47 -6.53
C PHE A 589 -28.99 8.28 -5.18
N MET A 590 -27.78 7.70 -5.18
CA MET A 590 -26.93 7.58 -3.99
C MET A 590 -26.47 8.95 -3.46
N PHE A 591 -26.15 9.88 -4.36
CA PHE A 591 -25.82 11.25 -3.96
C PHE A 591 -27.00 11.92 -3.23
N LEU A 592 -28.24 11.73 -3.70
CA LEU A 592 -29.45 12.24 -3.04
C LEU A 592 -29.69 11.58 -1.67
N LEU A 593 -29.51 10.26 -1.55
CA LEU A 593 -29.68 9.51 -0.29
C LEU A 593 -28.61 9.85 0.76
N ILE A 594 -27.38 10.14 0.35
CA ILE A 594 -26.30 10.56 1.27
C ILE A 594 -26.50 12.03 1.67
N LYS A 595 -26.94 12.89 0.75
CA LYS A 595 -27.21 14.31 1.05
C LYS A 595 -28.38 14.48 2.02
N SER A 596 -29.35 13.58 2.03
CA SER A 596 -30.46 13.60 2.99
C SER A 596 -30.10 13.03 4.37
N SER A 597 -29.08 12.18 4.49
CA SER A 597 -28.60 11.64 5.78
C SER A 597 -27.49 12.47 6.45
N LEU A 598 -26.90 13.43 5.71
CA LEU A 598 -25.78 14.29 6.15
C LEU A 598 -26.16 15.40 7.15
N SER A 599 -27.38 15.46 7.67
CA SER A 599 -27.75 16.45 8.71
C SER A 599 -27.22 16.12 10.11
N THR A 600 -26.63 14.94 10.33
CA THR A 600 -26.05 14.55 11.63
C THR A 600 -24.81 13.67 11.43
N LEU A 601 -23.63 14.16 11.83
CA LEU A 601 -22.30 13.50 11.80
C LEU A 601 -21.56 13.51 10.44
N SER A 602 -21.01 14.68 10.08
CA SER A 602 -20.06 14.81 8.97
C SER A 602 -18.67 14.27 9.34
N LEU A 603 -18.14 13.32 8.56
CA LEU A 603 -16.69 13.14 8.46
C LEU A 603 -16.11 14.37 7.73
N ASN A 604 -15.13 15.05 8.30
CA ASN A 604 -14.45 16.16 7.63
C ASN A 604 -13.68 15.62 6.39
N PRO A 605 -14.09 15.97 5.15
CA PRO A 605 -13.44 15.47 3.94
C PRO A 605 -11.97 15.89 3.83
N GLN A 606 -11.60 17.04 4.42
CA GLN A 606 -10.23 17.50 4.48
C GLN A 606 -9.37 16.64 5.42
N MET A 607 -9.91 16.06 6.49
CA MET A 607 -9.17 15.12 7.34
C MET A 607 -8.88 13.80 6.63
N ILE A 608 -9.82 13.30 5.81
CA ILE A 608 -9.58 12.10 5.00
C ILE A 608 -8.42 12.40 4.04
N LEU A 609 -8.47 13.49 3.27
CA LEU A 609 -7.40 13.87 2.34
C LEU A 609 -6.07 14.27 3.00
N LEU A 610 -6.08 14.87 4.20
CA LEU A 610 -4.86 15.29 4.91
C LEU A 610 -4.19 14.14 5.67
N LYS A 611 -4.95 13.20 6.24
CA LYS A 611 -4.41 12.00 6.92
C LYS A 611 -4.12 10.83 5.95
N THR A 612 -4.72 10.81 4.75
CA THR A 612 -4.41 9.81 3.70
C THR A 612 -3.44 10.30 2.64
N LYS A 613 -2.84 11.48 2.81
CA LYS A 613 -1.72 11.98 2.00
C LYS A 613 -0.46 11.10 2.22
N ARG A 614 -0.55 9.84 1.78
CA ARG A 614 0.57 8.93 1.59
C ARG A 614 1.35 9.37 0.37
N SER A 615 2.66 9.11 0.38
CA SER A 615 3.54 9.53 -0.71
C SER A 615 3.04 8.92 -2.02
N THR A 616 3.01 9.74 -3.06
CA THR A 616 2.47 9.38 -4.38
C THR A 616 3.51 8.65 -5.24
N GLY A 617 4.42 7.89 -4.61
CA GLY A 617 5.60 7.35 -5.28
C GLY A 617 6.66 8.40 -5.59
N PHE A 618 6.63 9.54 -4.87
CA PHE A 618 7.69 10.55 -4.90
C PHE A 618 7.80 11.24 -3.53
N PRO A 619 9.02 11.58 -3.08
CA PRO A 619 9.28 12.14 -1.75
C PRO A 619 8.56 13.49 -1.54
N ARG A 620 8.13 13.72 -0.30
CA ARG A 620 7.89 15.07 0.24
C ARG A 620 9.04 15.42 1.17
N ASP A 621 9.43 16.69 1.13
CA ASP A 621 10.45 17.26 2.00
C ASP A 621 10.16 16.91 3.47
N SER A 622 11.09 16.20 4.10
CA SER A 622 11.15 16.06 5.55
C SER A 622 12.00 17.22 6.10
N THR A 623 11.40 18.40 6.22
CA THR A 623 11.91 19.45 7.11
C THR A 623 10.95 19.60 8.28
N CYS A 624 11.23 18.82 9.33
CA CYS A 624 11.03 19.21 10.73
C CYS A 624 12.29 18.81 11.48
#